data_AF-A0A8F5GY79-F1
#
_entry.id   AF-A0A8F5GY79-F1
#
_cell.length_a   1.000
_cell.length_b   1.000
_cell.length_c   1.000
_cell.angle_alpha   90.00
_cell.angle_beta   90.00
_cell.angle_gamma   90.00
#
_symmetry.space_group_name_H-M   'P 1'
#
loop_
_entity.id
_entity.type
_entity.pdbx_description
1 polymer ?
#
loop_
_entity_poly.entity_id
_entity_poly.type
_entity_poly.pdbx_seq_one_letter_code
_entity_poly.pdbx_strand_id
1 'polypeptide(L)'
;MPKKLKNSLSDIIGFLILFIIIIAVVIPILLYVTYSYSNNLVPENLPQPSLGTINVTYVIQQGNEILKIQYTSGTDKPTVLNIYNYSVKGIWMQASYTPITANTNSEEFEINGPSNTLLVELLYLNQIFYVQVGLNSSVLVG
;
A
#
# COMPACT_ATOMS: atom_id res chain seq x y z
N MET A 1 35.17 -58.23 11.61
CA MET A 1 35.32 -57.31 10.46
C MET A 1 34.38 -56.10 10.62
N PRO A 2 34.68 -55.07 11.45
CA PRO A 2 33.71 -54.03 11.81
C PRO A 2 34.03 -52.61 11.29
N LYS A 3 35.10 -52.42 10.51
CA LYS A 3 35.57 -51.09 10.07
C LYS A 3 34.62 -50.38 9.08
N LYS A 4 33.88 -51.12 8.25
CA LYS A 4 32.97 -50.53 7.25
C LYS A 4 31.72 -49.87 7.86
N LEU A 5 31.21 -50.40 8.99
CA LEU A 5 29.99 -49.88 9.62
C LEU A 5 30.24 -48.54 10.36
N LYS A 6 31.43 -48.38 10.96
CA LYS A 6 31.80 -47.17 11.70
C LYS A 6 31.98 -45.96 10.78
N ASN A 7 32.51 -46.16 9.58
CA ASN A 7 32.70 -45.08 8.61
C ASN A 7 31.35 -44.58 8.07
N SER A 8 30.42 -45.49 7.78
CA SER A 8 29.07 -45.12 7.31
C SER A 8 28.26 -44.36 8.35
N LEU A 9 28.43 -44.65 9.65
CA LEU A 9 27.77 -43.90 10.72
C LEU A 9 28.37 -42.49 10.87
N SER A 10 29.68 -42.36 10.73
CA SER A 10 30.38 -41.07 10.79
C SER A 10 29.95 -40.13 9.66
N ASP A 11 29.78 -40.67 8.45
CA ASP A 11 29.33 -39.88 7.31
C ASP A 11 27.89 -39.36 7.49
N ILE A 12 27.00 -40.20 8.06
CA ILE A 12 25.63 -39.79 8.40
C ILE A 12 25.63 -38.69 9.45
N ILE A 13 26.46 -38.81 10.49
CA ILE A 13 26.57 -37.79 11.56
C ILE A 13 27.12 -36.47 10.99
N GLY A 14 28.15 -36.54 10.14
CA GLY A 14 28.72 -35.36 9.47
C GLY A 14 27.71 -34.65 8.58
N PHE A 15 26.92 -35.41 7.82
CA PHE A 15 25.83 -34.86 7.02
C PHE A 15 24.76 -34.17 7.88
N LEU A 16 24.40 -34.78 9.03
CA LEU A 16 23.39 -34.22 9.93
C LEU A 16 23.86 -32.90 10.56
N ILE A 17 25.13 -32.80 10.94
CA ILE A 17 25.71 -31.56 11.47
C ILE A 17 25.72 -30.47 10.40
N LEU A 18 26.14 -30.80 9.17
CA LEU A 18 26.13 -29.85 8.06
C LEU A 18 24.71 -29.36 7.76
N PHE A 19 23.73 -30.26 7.79
CA PHE A 19 22.32 -29.92 7.58
C PHE A 19 21.79 -28.96 8.65
N ILE A 20 22.12 -29.18 9.92
CA ILE A 20 21.75 -28.28 11.02
C ILE A 20 22.36 -26.87 10.82
N ILE A 21 23.63 -26.79 10.38
CA ILE A 21 24.29 -25.50 10.11
C ILE A 21 23.59 -24.76 8.96
N ILE A 22 23.25 -25.46 7.89
CA ILE A 22 22.51 -24.88 6.75
C ILE A 22 21.16 -24.34 7.24
N ILE A 23 20.41 -25.13 8.01
CA ILE A 23 19.12 -24.70 8.56
C ILE A 23 19.27 -23.47 9.48
N ALA A 24 20.29 -23.45 10.33
CA ALA A 24 20.56 -22.36 11.27
C ALA A 24 20.87 -21.03 10.58
N VAL A 25 21.37 -21.06 9.33
CA VAL A 25 21.62 -19.85 8.53
C VAL A 25 20.44 -19.50 7.64
N VAL A 26 19.82 -20.49 6.99
CA VAL A 26 18.73 -20.28 6.04
C VAL A 26 17.46 -19.80 6.74
N ILE A 27 17.10 -20.35 7.91
CA ILE A 27 15.88 -19.95 8.63
C ILE A 27 15.91 -18.47 9.04
N PRO A 28 16.97 -17.94 9.69
CA PRO A 28 17.01 -16.51 10.03
C PRO A 28 16.96 -15.59 8.82
N ILE A 29 17.59 -15.99 7.70
CA ILE A 29 17.54 -15.22 6.45
C ILE A 29 16.11 -15.19 5.90
N LEU A 30 15.43 -16.34 5.85
CA LEU A 30 14.03 -16.41 5.41
C LEU A 30 13.13 -15.57 6.32
N LEU A 31 13.30 -15.67 7.64
CA LEU A 31 12.54 -14.86 8.61
C LEU A 31 12.80 -13.36 8.41
N TYR A 32 14.05 -12.96 8.19
CA TYR A 32 14.40 -11.57 7.93
C TYR A 32 13.76 -11.06 6.64
N VAL A 33 13.85 -11.82 5.55
CA VAL A 33 13.22 -11.47 4.26
C VAL A 33 11.71 -11.38 4.41
N THR A 34 11.05 -12.39 5.00
CA THR A 34 9.60 -12.38 5.22
C THR A 34 9.16 -11.22 6.12
N TYR A 35 9.90 -10.94 7.20
CA TYR A 35 9.60 -9.83 8.10
C TYR A 35 9.75 -8.47 7.41
N SER A 36 10.83 -8.25 6.65
CA SER A 36 11.03 -7.03 5.86
C SER A 36 9.99 -6.84 4.76
N TYR A 37 9.48 -7.91 4.15
CA TYR A 37 8.34 -7.82 3.22
C TYR A 37 7.04 -7.48 3.95
N SER A 38 6.80 -8.04 5.13
CA SER A 38 5.55 -7.82 5.89
C SER A 38 5.42 -6.41 6.49
N ASN A 39 6.53 -5.74 6.83
CA ASN A 39 6.51 -4.38 7.38
C ASN A 39 6.27 -3.27 6.33
N ASN A 40 6.23 -3.61 5.03
CA ASN A 40 5.87 -2.68 3.95
C ASN A 40 4.42 -2.82 3.50
N LEU A 41 3.62 -3.65 4.18
CA LEU A 41 2.20 -3.79 3.88
C LEU A 41 1.42 -2.75 4.67
N VAL A 42 0.94 -1.73 3.97
CA VAL A 42 -0.15 -0.86 4.42
C VAL A 42 -1.28 -1.74 4.97
N PRO A 43 -1.95 -1.38 6.08
CA PRO A 43 -3.01 -2.19 6.66
C PRO A 43 -4.04 -2.59 5.59
N GLU A 44 -4.25 -3.89 5.42
CA GLU A 44 -5.08 -4.46 4.35
C GLU A 44 -6.59 -4.20 4.56
N ASN A 45 -6.98 -3.66 5.72
CA ASN A 45 -8.33 -3.19 5.97
C ASN A 45 -8.30 -1.90 6.78
N LEU A 46 -8.41 -0.78 6.07
CA LEU A 46 -8.83 0.48 6.66
C LEU A 46 -10.33 0.37 6.96
N PRO A 47 -10.82 0.83 8.12
CA PRO A 47 -12.25 0.90 8.38
C PRO A 47 -12.91 1.69 7.25
N GLN A 48 -13.79 1.04 6.49
CA GLN A 48 -14.68 1.71 5.57
C GLN A 48 -15.80 2.35 6.40
N PRO A 49 -15.88 3.68 6.46
CA PRO A 49 -16.96 4.37 7.13
C PRO A 49 -18.33 4.13 6.43
N SER A 50 -19.41 4.21 7.21
CA SER A 50 -20.78 3.81 6.83
C SER A 50 -21.81 4.96 6.74
N LEU A 51 -21.44 6.23 6.91
CA LEU A 51 -22.22 7.45 6.69
C LEU A 51 -21.40 8.67 6.19
N GLY A 52 -21.60 9.09 4.93
CA GLY A 52 -21.27 10.44 4.43
C GLY A 52 -20.64 10.48 3.03
N THR A 53 -21.45 10.26 1.98
CA THR A 53 -21.09 10.04 0.56
C THR A 53 -20.04 11.02 -0.01
N ILE A 54 -18.76 10.74 0.23
CA ILE A 54 -17.65 11.35 -0.49
C ILE A 54 -17.27 10.40 -1.63
N ASN A 55 -17.31 10.88 -2.86
CA ASN A 55 -16.86 10.13 -4.02
C ASN A 55 -15.49 10.64 -4.45
N VAL A 56 -14.49 9.77 -4.39
CA VAL A 56 -13.13 10.04 -4.84
C VAL A 56 -12.95 9.37 -6.19
N THR A 57 -12.82 10.17 -7.24
CA THR A 57 -12.67 9.73 -8.62
C THR A 57 -11.31 10.13 -9.15
N TYR A 58 -10.61 9.21 -9.82
CA TYR A 58 -9.33 9.49 -10.44
C TYR A 58 -9.38 9.12 -11.92
N VAL A 59 -9.16 10.09 -12.82
CA VAL A 59 -9.41 9.94 -14.27
C VAL A 59 -8.42 10.75 -15.10
N ILE A 60 -8.24 10.36 -16.36
CA ILE A 60 -7.53 11.20 -17.34
C ILE A 60 -8.54 12.09 -18.07
N GLN A 61 -8.35 13.41 -18.01
CA GLN A 61 -9.14 14.39 -18.76
C GLN A 61 -8.23 15.30 -19.58
N GLN A 62 -8.48 15.38 -20.89
CA GLN A 62 -7.71 16.23 -21.81
C GLN A 62 -6.19 15.96 -21.79
N GLY A 63 -5.77 14.75 -21.42
CA GLY A 63 -4.36 14.36 -21.30
C GLY A 63 -3.77 14.53 -19.90
N ASN A 64 -4.50 15.13 -18.96
CA ASN A 64 -4.05 15.37 -17.59
C ASN A 64 -4.69 14.36 -16.62
N GLU A 65 -3.93 13.93 -15.62
CA GLU A 65 -4.39 13.06 -14.54
C GLU A 65 -5.10 13.91 -13.47
N ILE A 66 -6.40 13.71 -13.28
CA ILE A 66 -7.26 14.52 -12.42
C ILE A 66 -7.83 13.66 -11.30
N LEU A 67 -7.54 14.06 -10.06
CA LEU A 67 -8.22 13.57 -8.87
C LEU A 67 -9.38 14.52 -8.54
N LYS A 68 -10.58 13.96 -8.43
CA LYS A 68 -11.81 14.67 -8.12
C LYS A 68 -12.42 14.12 -6.85
N ILE A 69 -12.72 15.00 -5.91
CA ILE A 69 -13.37 14.67 -4.65
C ILE A 69 -14.72 15.37 -4.64
N GLN A 70 -15.79 14.60 -4.69
CA GLN A 70 -17.15 15.12 -4.64
C GLN A 70 -17.77 14.73 -3.31
N TYR A 71 -18.56 15.60 -2.72
CA TYR A 71 -19.27 15.33 -1.47
C TYR A 71 -20.73 15.71 -1.60
N THR A 72 -21.57 15.14 -0.74
CA THR A 72 -23.01 15.36 -0.80
C THR A 72 -23.34 16.80 -0.39
N SER A 73 -24.24 17.45 -1.13
CA SER A 73 -24.65 18.82 -0.78
C SER A 73 -25.27 18.85 0.60
N GLY A 74 -24.83 19.78 1.45
CA GLY A 74 -25.34 19.92 2.83
C GLY A 74 -24.67 19.01 3.85
N THR A 75 -23.64 18.22 3.48
CA THR A 75 -22.74 17.57 4.43
C THR A 75 -21.52 18.45 4.71
N ASP A 76 -20.81 18.18 5.79
CA ASP A 76 -19.52 18.82 6.05
C ASP A 76 -18.55 18.57 4.88
N LYS A 77 -17.70 19.56 4.60
CA LYS A 77 -16.71 19.47 3.54
C LYS A 77 -15.52 18.61 4.01
N PRO A 78 -15.12 17.54 3.29
CA PRO A 78 -13.87 16.86 3.56
C PRO A 78 -12.67 17.77 3.23
N THR A 79 -11.60 17.65 3.99
CA THR A 79 -10.34 18.36 3.73
C THR A 79 -9.29 17.36 3.26
N VAL A 80 -8.70 17.59 2.09
CA VAL A 80 -7.54 16.80 1.65
C VAL A 80 -6.31 17.22 2.44
N LEU A 81 -5.71 16.27 3.15
CA LEU A 81 -4.47 16.49 3.88
C LEU A 81 -3.27 16.22 2.97
N ASN A 82 -3.22 15.03 2.37
CA ASN A 82 -2.15 14.59 1.49
C ASN A 82 -2.67 13.68 0.39
N ILE A 83 -1.96 13.65 -0.74
CA ILE A 83 -2.15 12.69 -1.83
C ILE A 83 -0.83 11.97 -2.03
N TYR A 84 -0.89 10.64 -2.12
CA TYR A 84 0.27 9.79 -2.36
C TYR A 84 0.10 9.02 -3.67
N ASN A 85 1.21 8.82 -4.39
CA ASN A 85 1.26 7.94 -5.55
C ASN A 85 1.99 6.64 -5.20
N TYR A 86 1.52 5.53 -5.78
CA TYR A 86 2.21 4.25 -5.63
C TYR A 86 3.39 4.18 -6.61
N SER A 87 4.61 4.12 -6.08
CA SER A 87 5.82 4.06 -6.89
C SER A 87 6.02 2.70 -7.55
N VAL A 88 6.81 2.67 -8.62
CA VAL A 88 7.28 1.42 -9.25
C VAL A 88 8.06 0.49 -8.31
N LYS A 89 8.55 1.01 -7.18
CA LYS A 89 9.26 0.24 -6.14
C LYS A 89 8.33 -0.34 -5.07
N GLY A 90 7.01 -0.16 -5.22
CA GLY A 90 6.03 -0.69 -4.28
C GLY A 90 5.87 0.11 -2.98
N ILE A 91 6.27 1.37 -2.98
CA ILE A 91 6.14 2.28 -1.82
C ILE A 91 5.26 3.48 -2.16
N TRP A 92 4.49 3.94 -1.17
CA TRP A 92 3.73 5.19 -1.25
C TRP A 92 4.67 6.38 -1.08
N MET A 93 4.63 7.31 -2.03
CA MET A 93 5.38 8.56 -1.97
C MET A 93 4.40 9.71 -2.08
N GLN A 94 4.73 10.87 -1.50
CA GLN A 94 3.87 12.04 -1.64
C GLN A 94 3.81 12.44 -3.11
N ALA A 95 2.59 12.54 -3.65
CA ALA A 95 2.37 12.98 -5.01
C ALA A 95 2.63 14.49 -5.10
N SER A 96 3.14 14.92 -6.25
CA SER A 96 3.11 16.34 -6.62
C SER A 96 1.76 16.63 -7.26
N TYR A 97 1.07 17.68 -6.85
CA TYR A 97 -0.23 18.03 -7.40
C TYR A 97 -0.51 19.53 -7.30
N THR A 98 -1.41 19.99 -8.17
CA THR A 98 -1.84 21.38 -8.25
C THR A 98 -3.37 21.46 -8.05
N PRO A 99 -3.89 22.24 -7.10
CA PRO A 99 -5.33 22.48 -7.00
C PRO A 99 -5.84 23.23 -8.24
N ILE A 100 -6.91 22.74 -8.88
CA ILE A 100 -7.44 23.34 -10.11
C ILE A 100 -8.62 24.25 -9.79
N THR A 101 -9.74 23.66 -9.37
CA THR A 101 -11.00 24.37 -9.14
C THR A 101 -11.76 23.69 -8.01
N ALA A 102 -12.27 24.50 -7.07
CA ALA A 102 -13.25 24.09 -6.10
C ALA A 102 -14.64 24.55 -6.57
N ASN A 103 -15.51 23.60 -6.90
CA ASN A 103 -16.94 23.88 -7.04
C ASN A 103 -17.62 23.73 -5.67
N THR A 104 -18.88 24.15 -5.57
CA THR A 104 -19.66 24.16 -4.32
C THR A 104 -19.66 22.82 -3.57
N ASN A 105 -19.55 21.69 -4.29
CA ASN A 105 -19.53 20.34 -3.73
C ASN A 105 -18.43 19.45 -4.32
N SER A 106 -17.36 20.05 -4.87
CA SER A 106 -16.22 19.26 -5.37
C SER A 106 -14.90 20.00 -5.32
N GLU A 107 -13.83 19.26 -5.08
CA GLU A 107 -12.45 19.74 -5.22
C GLU A 107 -11.72 18.90 -6.26
N GLU A 108 -10.94 19.55 -7.12
CA GLU A 108 -10.16 18.90 -8.17
C GLU A 108 -8.68 19.23 -8.04
N PHE A 109 -7.85 18.20 -8.21
CA PHE A 109 -6.40 18.27 -8.14
C PHE A 109 -5.81 17.66 -9.41
N GLU A 110 -4.92 18.38 -10.08
CA GLU A 110 -4.10 17.86 -11.16
C GLU A 110 -2.89 17.14 -10.58
N ILE A 111 -2.71 15.88 -10.91
CA ILE A 111 -1.58 15.07 -10.44
C ILE A 111 -0.41 15.27 -11.39
N ASN A 112 0.69 15.79 -10.85
CA ASN A 112 1.91 16.05 -11.61
C ASN A 112 2.76 14.77 -11.66
N GLY A 113 2.63 14.04 -12.75
CA GLY A 113 3.43 12.84 -13.06
C GLY A 113 2.62 11.55 -12.97
N PRO A 114 3.01 10.52 -13.73
CA PRO A 114 2.17 9.36 -13.98
C PRO A 114 1.94 8.53 -12.72
N SER A 115 0.67 8.23 -12.42
CA SER A 115 0.30 7.29 -11.38
C SER A 115 -0.89 6.42 -11.76
N ASN A 116 -0.75 5.10 -11.57
CA ASN A 116 -1.85 4.15 -11.76
C ASN A 116 -2.77 4.07 -10.54
N THR A 117 -2.31 4.49 -9.36
CA THR A 117 -3.04 4.34 -8.11
C THR A 117 -2.61 5.42 -7.12
N LEU A 118 -3.60 6.10 -6.55
CA LEU A 118 -3.42 7.11 -5.53
C LEU A 118 -3.95 6.61 -4.19
N LEU A 119 -3.32 7.09 -3.11
CA LEU A 119 -3.85 7.02 -1.76
C LEU A 119 -4.12 8.45 -1.31
N VAL A 120 -5.37 8.75 -0.98
CA VAL A 120 -5.81 10.09 -0.60
C VAL A 120 -6.08 10.09 0.90
N GLU A 121 -5.39 10.97 1.62
CA GLU A 121 -5.61 11.20 3.04
C GLU A 121 -6.62 12.35 3.22
N LEU A 122 -7.76 12.04 3.82
CA LEU A 122 -8.89 12.95 4.00
C LEU A 122 -9.17 13.16 5.48
N LEU A 123 -9.37 14.40 5.89
CA LEU A 123 -9.98 14.73 7.17
C LEU A 123 -11.48 14.98 6.97
N TYR A 124 -12.32 14.18 7.61
CA TYR A 124 -13.78 14.32 7.55
C TYR A 124 -14.39 13.99 8.92
N LEU A 125 -15.35 14.80 9.38
CA LEU A 125 -15.97 14.65 10.72
C LEU A 125 -14.94 14.47 11.86
N ASN A 126 -13.81 15.19 11.77
CA ASN A 126 -12.69 15.11 12.71
C ASN A 126 -12.02 13.72 12.80
N GLN A 127 -12.15 12.90 11.77
CA GLN A 127 -11.49 11.60 11.60
C GLN A 127 -10.65 11.60 10.31
N ILE A 128 -9.54 10.86 10.31
CA ILE A 128 -8.67 10.70 9.14
C ILE A 128 -9.08 9.41 8.41
N PHE A 129 -9.32 9.55 7.11
CA PHE A 129 -9.62 8.45 6.20
C PHE A 129 -8.53 8.34 5.14
N TYR A 130 -8.21 7.10 4.76
CA TYR A 130 -7.30 6.81 3.66
C TYR A 130 -8.06 6.11 2.55
N VAL A 131 -8.04 6.69 1.35
CA VAL A 131 -8.83 6.22 0.21
C VAL A 131 -7.90 5.84 -0.92
N GLN A 132 -7.85 4.55 -1.24
CA GLN A 132 -7.09 4.07 -2.38
C GLN A 132 -7.97 4.10 -3.63
N VAL A 133 -7.56 4.82 -4.66
CA VAL A 133 -8.29 4.95 -5.93
C VAL A 133 -7.36 4.64 -7.11
N GLY A 134 -7.82 3.78 -8.02
CA GLY A 134 -7.11 3.45 -9.26
C GLY A 134 -7.39 4.45 -10.38
N LEU A 135 -6.51 4.50 -11.38
CA LEU A 135 -6.70 5.32 -12.57
C LEU A 135 -7.98 4.90 -13.32
N ASN A 136 -8.78 5.88 -13.73
CA ASN A 136 -10.10 5.71 -14.34
C ASN A 136 -11.11 4.93 -13.46
N SER A 137 -11.03 5.13 -12.14
CA SER A 137 -11.94 4.49 -11.17
C SER A 137 -12.52 5.48 -10.17
N SER A 138 -13.46 5.03 -9.36
CA SER A 138 -14.08 5.82 -8.30
C SER A 138 -14.32 4.97 -7.07
N VAL A 139 -14.16 5.58 -5.90
CA VAL A 139 -14.36 4.94 -4.60
C VAL A 139 -15.24 5.82 -3.74
N LEU A 140 -16.24 5.20 -3.12
CA LEU A 140 -17.10 5.84 -2.15
C LEU A 140 -16.48 5.70 -0.76
N VAL A 141 -16.38 6.83 -0.08
CA VAL A 141 -16.12 6.93 1.35
C VAL A 141 -17.48 7.20 1.98
N GLY A 142 -17.98 6.25 2.76
CA GLY A 142 -19.09 6.49 3.67
C GLY A 142 -18.56 7.09 4.95
#